data_AF-A0A844FT25-F1
#
_entry.id   AF-A0A844FT25-F1
#
_cell.length_a   1.000
_cell.length_b   1.000
_cell.length_c   1.000
_cell.angle_alpha   90.00
_cell.angle_beta   90.00
_cell.angle_gamma   90.00
#
_symmetry.space_group_name_H-M   'P 1'
#
loop_
_entity.id
_entity.type
_entity.pdbx_description
1 polymer ?
#
loop_
_entity_poly.entity_id
_entity_poly.type
_entity_poly.pdbx_seq_one_letter_code
_entity_poly.pdbx_strand_id
1 'polypeptide(L)'
;MTEETKQGYLTEIAYQKHMLKNLQRYMTLTFFISTISVVLLYYFHSHIFDTLFFVVLTVISVLATLVLLYGIILGRKNVNKVIDQFEKLIRS
;
A
#
# COMPACT_ATOMS: atom_id res chain seq x y z
N MET A 1 31.69 -3.90 -11.92
CA MET A 1 30.35 -3.34 -12.23
C MET A 1 30.50 -2.14 -13.15
N THR A 2 29.63 -1.94 -14.14
CA THR A 2 29.63 -0.74 -15.00
C THR A 2 28.78 0.38 -14.37
N GLU A 3 29.06 1.65 -14.72
CA GLU A 3 28.28 2.79 -14.21
C GLU A 3 26.81 2.74 -14.65
N GLU A 4 26.53 2.22 -15.85
CA GLU A 4 25.16 2.03 -16.35
C GLU A 4 24.37 1.04 -15.47
N THR A 5 24.96 -0.13 -15.16
CA THR A 5 24.33 -1.13 -14.29
C THR A 5 24.08 -0.56 -12.89
N LYS A 6 25.06 0.17 -12.35
CA LYS A 6 24.93 0.83 -11.04
C LYS A 6 23.77 1.82 -11.02
N GLN A 7 23.68 2.67 -12.05
CA GLN A 7 22.60 3.64 -12.19
C GLN A 7 21.23 2.98 -12.34
N GLY A 8 21.15 1.84 -13.04
CA GLY A 8 19.94 1.03 -13.15
C GLY A 8 19.41 0.58 -11.79
N TYR A 9 20.28 0.03 -10.93
CA TYR A 9 19.90 -0.38 -9.58
C TYR A 9 19.42 0.79 -8.71
N LEU A 10 20.13 1.92 -8.75
CA LEU A 10 19.73 3.11 -7.98
C LEU A 10 18.35 3.63 -8.42
N THR A 11 18.08 3.60 -9.73
CA THR A 11 16.80 4.01 -10.30
C THR A 11 15.67 3.08 -9.84
N GLU A 12 15.88 1.77 -9.89
CA GLU A 12 14.88 0.78 -9.44
C GLU A 12 14.60 0.88 -7.94
N ILE A 13 15.66 1.03 -7.12
CA ILE A 13 15.51 1.23 -5.67
C ILE A 13 14.71 2.50 -5.36
N ALA A 14 15.00 3.61 -6.06
CA ALA A 14 14.28 4.86 -5.90
C ALA A 14 12.80 4.71 -6.30
N TYR A 15 12.54 4.06 -7.44
CA TYR A 15 11.20 3.78 -7.93
C TYR A 15 10.39 2.96 -6.92
N GLN A 16 10.92 1.83 -6.45
CA GLN A 16 10.20 0.96 -5.52
C GLN A 16 9.99 1.62 -4.15
N LYS A 17 10.95 2.42 -3.65
CA LYS A 17 10.75 3.23 -2.44
C LYS A 17 9.64 4.26 -2.61
N HIS A 18 9.58 4.91 -3.77
CA HIS A 18 8.50 5.85 -4.09
C HIS A 18 7.14 5.14 -4.19
N MET A 19 7.08 3.98 -4.83
CA MET A 19 5.89 3.13 -4.90
C MET A 19 5.39 2.75 -3.49
N LEU A 20 6.30 2.33 -2.59
CA LEU A 20 5.95 2.02 -1.20
C LEU A 20 5.38 3.22 -0.44
N LYS A 21 5.90 4.43 -0.67
CA LYS A 21 5.35 5.66 -0.08
C LYS A 21 3.92 5.92 -0.56
N ASN A 22 3.65 5.69 -1.85
CA ASN A 22 2.30 5.81 -2.40
C ASN A 22 1.36 4.76 -1.81
N LEU A 23 1.79 3.50 -1.70
CA LEU A 23 0.98 2.45 -1.07
C LEU A 23 0.65 2.78 0.40
N GLN A 24 1.61 3.30 1.16
CA GLN A 24 1.37 3.77 2.53
C GLN A 24 0.34 4.90 2.57
N ARG A 25 0.45 5.88 1.66
CA ARG A 25 -0.52 6.98 1.57
C ARG A 25 -1.93 6.47 1.26
N TYR A 26 -2.07 5.55 0.30
CA TYR A 26 -3.36 4.96 -0.05
C TYR A 26 -3.92 4.11 1.10
N MET A 27 -3.07 3.34 1.79
CA MET A 27 -3.49 2.53 2.95
C MET A 27 -4.05 3.42 4.06
N THR A 28 -3.37 4.53 4.38
CA THR A 28 -3.84 5.49 5.37
C THR A 28 -5.19 6.09 4.95
N LEU A 29 -5.35 6.46 3.67
CA LEU A 29 -6.60 7.00 3.16
C LEU A 29 -7.75 5.98 3.25
N THR A 30 -7.54 4.73 2.84
CA THR A 30 -8.58 3.69 2.89
C THR A 30 -8.93 3.32 4.33
N PHE A 31 -7.97 3.36 5.25
CA PHE A 31 -8.22 3.16 6.68
C PHE A 31 -9.10 4.26 7.28
N PHE A 32 -8.84 5.53 6.93
CA PHE A 32 -9.70 6.64 7.34
C PHE A 32 -11.12 6.52 6.76
N ILE A 33 -11.24 6.17 5.47
CA ILE A 33 -12.54 5.92 4.84
C ILE A 33 -13.29 4.80 5.56
N SER A 34 -12.60 3.69 5.89
CA SER A 34 -13.18 2.59 6.64
C SER A 34 -13.71 3.05 8.01
N THR A 35 -12.90 3.80 8.75
CA THR A 35 -13.29 4.34 10.06
C THR A 35 -14.51 5.26 9.95
N ILE A 36 -14.52 6.18 8.98
CA ILE A 36 -15.65 7.08 8.73
C ILE A 36 -16.91 6.29 8.35
N SER A 37 -16.78 5.28 7.49
CA SER A 37 -17.92 4.46 7.05
C SER A 37 -18.60 3.71 8.20
N VAL A 38 -17.83 3.21 9.17
CA VAL A 38 -18.36 2.57 10.37
C VAL A 38 -19.10 3.57 11.25
N VAL A 39 -18.53 4.78 11.44
CA VAL A 39 -19.19 5.83 12.22
C VAL A 39 -20.50 6.26 11.55
N LEU A 40 -20.51 6.45 10.23
CA LEU A 40 -21.72 6.81 9.49
C LEU A 40 -22.77 5.70 9.54
N LEU A 41 -22.36 4.43 9.43
CA LEU A 41 -23.27 3.29 9.61
C LEU A 41 -23.98 3.35 10.96
N TYR A 42 -23.26 3.70 12.04
CA TYR A 42 -23.87 3.84 13.37
C TYR A 42 -24.95 4.94 13.44
N TYR A 43 -24.76 6.08 12.76
CA TYR A 43 -25.74 7.17 12.78
C TYR A 43 -26.92 6.98 11.81
N PHE A 44 -26.71 6.31 10.68
CA PHE A 44 -27.67 6.26 9.57
C PHE A 44 -28.26 4.86 9.34
N HIS A 45 -28.21 3.95 10.33
CA HIS A 45 -28.77 2.59 10.19
C HIS A 45 -30.31 2.53 10.18
N SER A 46 -31.02 3.66 10.25
CA SER A 46 -32.48 3.70 10.39
C SER A 46 -33.23 3.38 9.10
N HIS A 47 -32.60 3.55 7.94
CA HIS A 47 -33.17 3.20 6.64
C HIS A 47 -32.38 2.09 5.97
N ILE A 48 -33.10 1.15 5.32
CA ILE A 48 -32.49 -0.04 4.74
C ILE A 48 -31.48 0.30 3.63
N PHE A 49 -31.77 1.32 2.81
CA PHE A 49 -30.89 1.74 1.72
C PHE A 49 -29.60 2.38 2.23
N ASP A 50 -29.69 3.28 3.22
CA ASP A 50 -28.54 3.91 3.85
C ASP A 50 -27.65 2.86 4.54
N THR A 51 -28.29 1.95 5.29
CA THR A 51 -27.61 0.83 5.94
C THR A 51 -26.83 -0.01 4.93
N LEU A 52 -27.49 -0.42 3.83
CA LEU A 52 -26.85 -1.23 2.79
C LEU A 52 -25.66 -0.50 2.15
N PHE A 53 -25.83 0.80 1.85
CA PHE A 53 -24.77 1.62 1.27
C PHE A 53 -23.53 1.68 2.19
N PHE A 54 -23.71 2.00 3.47
CA PHE A 54 -22.57 2.09 4.40
C PHE A 54 -21.94 0.74 4.74
N VAL A 55 -22.72 -0.35 4.75
CA VAL A 55 -22.18 -1.72 4.87
C VAL A 55 -21.27 -2.04 3.68
N VAL A 56 -21.73 -1.80 2.45
CA VAL A 56 -20.92 -2.03 1.24
C VAL A 56 -19.66 -1.17 1.24
N LEU A 57 -19.78 0.11 1.60
CA LEU A 57 -18.63 1.03 1.72
C LEU A 57 -17.61 0.54 2.76
N THR A 58 -18.08 0.04 3.90
CA THR A 58 -17.23 -0.52 4.95
C THR A 58 -16.50 -1.77 4.45
N VAL A 59 -17.22 -2.71 3.83
CA VAL A 59 -16.61 -3.95 3.32
C VAL A 59 -15.54 -3.64 2.27
N ILE A 60 -15.83 -2.78 1.28
CA ILE A 60 -14.88 -2.43 0.22
C ILE A 60 -13.64 -1.73 0.79
N SER A 61 -13.82 -0.78 1.70
CA SER A 61 -12.69 -0.03 2.29
C SER A 61 -11.80 -0.90 3.18
N VAL A 62 -12.38 -1.85 3.92
CA VAL A 62 -11.62 -2.86 4.68
C VAL A 62 -10.82 -3.74 3.73
N LEU A 63 -11.46 -4.30 2.70
CA LEU A 63 -10.77 -5.14 1.71
C LEU A 63 -9.63 -4.40 1.01
N ALA A 64 -9.87 -3.14 0.60
CA ALA A 64 -8.84 -2.31 -0.01
C ALA A 64 -7.65 -2.10 0.94
N THR A 65 -7.91 -1.83 2.22
CA THR A 65 -6.86 -1.67 3.23
C THR A 65 -6.04 -2.96 3.41
N LEU A 66 -6.68 -4.13 3.43
CA LEU A 66 -6.00 -5.43 3.53
C LEU A 66 -5.12 -5.71 2.30
N VAL A 67 -5.62 -5.43 1.09
CA VAL A 67 -4.84 -5.57 -0.16
C VAL A 67 -3.62 -4.64 -0.15
N LEU A 68 -3.80 -3.39 0.28
CA LEU A 68 -2.70 -2.42 0.36
C LEU A 68 -1.67 -2.82 1.42
N LEU A 69 -2.11 -3.31 2.58
CA LEU A 69 -1.23 -3.84 3.62
C LEU A 69 -0.39 -5.01 3.09
N TYR A 70 -1.02 -5.97 2.40
CA TYR A 70 -0.32 -7.08 1.78
C TYR A 70 0.69 -6.61 0.71
N GLY A 71 0.29 -5.65 -0.13
CA GLY A 71 1.16 -5.01 -1.12
C GLY A 71 2.38 -4.34 -0.50
N ILE A 72 2.23 -3.66 0.65
CA ILE A 72 3.36 -3.05 1.38
C ILE A 72 4.33 -4.12 1.89
N ILE A 73 3.82 -5.23 2.43
CA ILE A 73 4.66 -6.33 2.94
C ILE A 73 5.50 -6.91 1.79
N LEU A 74 4.88 -7.21 0.64
CA LEU A 74 5.58 -7.73 -0.53
C LEU A 74 6.54 -6.70 -1.13
N GLY A 75 6.12 -5.44 -1.25
CA GLY A 75 6.95 -4.37 -1.79
C GLY A 75 8.21 -4.13 -0.96
N ARG A 76 8.13 -4.20 0.38
CA ARG A 76 9.31 -4.11 1.26
C ARG A 76 10.28 -5.28 1.02
N LYS A 77 9.77 -6.51 0.84
CA LYS A 77 10.61 -7.67 0.50
C LYS A 77 11.31 -7.47 -0.85
N ASN A 78 10.60 -6.92 -1.85
CA ASN A 78 11.18 -6.65 -3.17
C ASN A 78 12.28 -5.59 -3.11
N VAL A 79 12.06 -4.48 -2.40
CA VAL A 79 13.08 -3.44 -2.21
C VAL A 79 14.33 -4.01 -1.55
N ASN A 80 14.17 -4.76 -0.46
CA ASN A 80 15.30 -5.36 0.25
C ASN A 80 16.06 -6.34 -0.65
N LYS A 81 15.36 -7.16 -1.44
CA LYS A 81 16.01 -8.09 -2.38
C LYS A 81 16.86 -7.34 -3.42
N VAL A 82 16.37 -6.24 -3.97
CA VAL A 82 17.13 -5.43 -4.95
C VAL A 82 18.33 -4.77 -4.29
N ILE A 83 18.19 -4.25 -3.06
CA ILE A 83 19.29 -3.68 -2.28
C ILE A 83 20.36 -4.76 -1.99
N ASP A 84 19.97 -5.94 -1.51
CA ASP A 84 20.88 -7.03 -1.20
C ASP A 84 21.66 -7.50 -2.44
N GLN A 85 21.00 -7.55 -3.60
CA GLN A 85 21.65 -7.86 -4.88
C GLN A 85 22.67 -6.79 -5.27
N PHE A 86 22.29 -5.52 -5.12
CA PHE A 86 23.19 -4.41 -5.40
C PHE A 86 24.42 -4.39 -4.49
N GLU A 87 24.24 -4.62 -3.19
CA GLU A 87 25.36 -4.69 -2.23
C GLU A 87 26.32 -5.84 -2.54
N LYS A 88 25.80 -7.02 -2.93
CA LYS A 88 26.63 -8.15 -3.34
C LYS A 88 27.49 -7.82 -4.57
N LEU A 89 26.92 -7.12 -5.55
CA LEU A 89 27.62 -6.71 -6.78
C LEU A 89 28.67 -5.63 -6.55
N ILE A 90 28.52 -4.79 -5.52
CA ILE A 90 29.55 -3.80 -5.14
C ILE A 90 30.71 -4.47 -4.40
N ARG A 91 30.42 -5.50 -3.59
CA ARG A 91 31.43 -6.21 -2.78
C ARG A 91 32.22 -7.26 -3.55
N SER A 92 31.74 -7.69 -4.72
CA SER A 92 32.42 -8.62 -5.64
C SER A 92 33.36 -7.88 -6.59
#